data_AF-A0A931M7H5-F1
#
_entry.id   AF-A0A931M7H5-F1
#
_cell.length_a   1.000
_cell.length_b   1.000
_cell.length_c   1.000
_cell.angle_alpha   90.00
_cell.angle_beta   90.00
_cell.angle_gamma   90.00
#
_symmetry.space_group_name_H-M   'P 1'
#
loop_
_entity.id
_entity.type
_entity.pdbx_description
1 polymer ?
#
loop_
_entity_poly.entity_id
_entity_poly.type
_entity_poly.pdbx_seq_one_letter_code
_entity_poly.pdbx_strand_id
1 'polypeptide(L)'
;MNKNDKEELTILRMLSILALLLLASVACAPPAIKTTALMPAKFHEAAQLKEVAVLPFEGERGREFSAEIEGVLAGVNIGDKQYFSLADS
;
A
#
# COMPACT_ATOMS: atom_id res chain seq x y z
N MET A 1 -43.99 -47.75 9.35
CA MET A 1 -42.77 -46.98 9.03
C MET A 1 -41.63 -47.97 8.88
N ASN A 2 -41.11 -48.11 7.67
CA ASN A 2 -40.26 -49.23 7.25
C ASN A 2 -38.81 -49.01 7.72
N LYS A 3 -38.02 -50.06 7.87
CA LYS A 3 -36.61 -49.97 8.33
C LYS A 3 -35.78 -49.06 7.42
N ASN A 4 -36.08 -49.11 6.12
CA ASN A 4 -35.41 -48.33 5.07
C ASN A 4 -35.67 -46.81 5.21
N ASP A 5 -36.85 -46.38 5.69
CA ASP A 5 -37.18 -44.96 5.85
C ASP A 5 -36.35 -44.28 6.96
N LYS A 6 -35.88 -45.06 7.94
CA LYS A 6 -35.05 -44.59 9.05
C LYS A 6 -33.58 -44.44 8.67
N GLU A 7 -33.09 -45.29 7.77
CA GLU A 7 -31.71 -45.21 7.26
C GLU A 7 -31.52 -43.99 6.35
N GLU A 8 -32.47 -43.75 5.44
CA GLU A 8 -32.51 -42.54 4.59
C GLU A 8 -32.47 -41.26 5.43
N LEU A 9 -33.29 -41.19 6.49
CA LEU A 9 -33.33 -40.02 7.38
C LEU A 9 -32.03 -39.82 8.17
N THR A 10 -31.33 -40.91 8.51
CA THR A 10 -30.05 -40.88 9.22
C THR A 10 -28.92 -40.42 8.28
N ILE A 11 -28.93 -40.89 7.03
CA ILE A 11 -28.00 -40.46 5.99
C ILE A 11 -28.20 -38.97 5.68
N LEU A 12 -29.44 -38.50 5.54
CA LEU A 12 -29.75 -37.09 5.28
C LEU A 12 -29.21 -36.16 6.39
N ARG A 13 -29.34 -36.60 7.66
CA ARG A 13 -28.83 -35.87 8.83
C ARG A 13 -27.29 -35.82 8.85
N MET A 14 -26.63 -36.94 8.56
CA MET A 14 -25.17 -37.01 8.49
C MET A 14 -24.62 -36.10 7.37
N LEU A 15 -25.28 -36.08 6.21
CA LEU A 15 -24.90 -35.24 5.07
C LEU A 15 -25.05 -33.74 5.38
N SER A 16 -26.12 -33.37 6.09
CA SER A 16 -26.35 -31.99 6.55
C SER A 16 -25.29 -31.53 7.55
N ILE A 17 -24.91 -32.38 8.51
CA ILE A 17 -23.86 -32.06 9.49
C ILE A 17 -22.51 -31.91 8.80
N LEU A 18 -22.18 -32.80 7.87
CA LEU A 18 -20.93 -32.74 7.11
C LEU A 18 -20.84 -31.47 6.25
N ALA A 19 -21.94 -31.08 5.60
CA ALA A 19 -22.01 -29.84 4.84
C ALA A 19 -21.80 -28.62 5.74
N LEU A 20 -22.42 -28.58 6.93
CA LEU A 20 -22.25 -27.48 7.87
C LEU A 20 -20.80 -27.36 8.37
N LEU A 21 -20.14 -28.50 8.59
CA LEU A 21 -18.73 -28.55 9.01
C LEU A 21 -17.79 -28.02 7.91
N LEU A 22 -18.07 -28.36 6.65
CA LEU A 22 -17.33 -27.86 5.49
C LEU A 22 -17.48 -26.35 5.33
N LEU A 23 -18.69 -25.81 5.45
CA LEU A 23 -18.93 -24.35 5.37
C LEU A 23 -18.23 -23.56 6.50
N ALA A 24 -18.07 -24.15 7.68
CA ALA A 24 -17.37 -23.48 8.78
C ALA A 24 -15.87 -23.29 8.51
N SER A 25 -15.25 -24.15 7.68
CA SER A 25 -13.82 -24.12 7.41
C SER A 25 -13.35 -23.00 6.46
N VAL A 26 -14.23 -22.48 5.60
CA VAL A 26 -13.89 -21.40 4.65
C VAL A 26 -13.88 -20.00 5.29
N ALA A 27 -14.34 -19.85 6.53
CA ALA A 27 -14.44 -18.55 7.20
C ALA A 27 -13.16 -18.12 7.95
N CYS A 28 -12.13 -18.97 8.00
CA CYS A 28 -10.94 -18.75 8.84
C CYS A 28 -9.73 -18.17 8.08
N ALA A 29 -9.96 -17.20 7.19
CA ALA A 29 -8.87 -16.44 6.57
C ALA A 29 -9.05 -14.94 6.87
N PRO A 30 -8.25 -14.35 7.78
CA PRO A 30 -8.29 -12.91 7.99
C PRO A 30 -7.94 -12.19 6.67
N PRO A 31 -8.58 -11.04 6.39
CA PRO A 31 -8.29 -10.29 5.18
C PRO A 31 -6.81 -9.91 5.14
N ALA A 32 -6.14 -10.20 4.02
CA ALA A 32 -4.77 -9.77 3.79
C ALA A 32 -4.75 -8.27 3.51
N ILE A 33 -4.61 -7.47 4.56
CA ILE A 33 -4.49 -6.01 4.44
C ILE A 33 -3.06 -5.68 4.01
N LYS A 34 -2.90 -5.22 2.76
CA LYS A 34 -1.62 -4.67 2.29
C LYS A 34 -1.43 -3.29 2.88
N THR A 35 -0.70 -3.19 3.99
CA THR A 35 -0.29 -1.90 4.56
C THR A 35 0.99 -1.43 3.88
N THR A 36 0.91 -0.38 3.07
CA THR A 36 2.11 0.35 2.62
C THR A 36 2.64 1.16 3.80
N ALA A 37 3.75 0.73 4.39
CA ALA A 37 4.43 1.46 5.45
C ALA A 37 5.70 2.11 4.89
N LEU A 38 5.95 3.37 5.28
CA LEU A 38 7.23 4.01 5.02
C LEU A 38 8.28 3.39 5.94
N MET A 39 9.38 2.91 5.39
CA MET A 39 10.52 2.48 6.18
C MET A 39 11.20 3.71 6.82
N PRO A 40 11.81 3.57 8.01
CA PRO A 40 12.57 4.65 8.61
C PRO A 40 13.69 5.09 7.68
N ALA A 41 13.93 6.40 7.61
CA ALA A 41 15.02 6.95 6.83
C ALA A 41 16.36 6.39 7.33
N LYS A 42 17.25 5.99 6.41
CA LYS A 42 18.60 5.50 6.76
C LYS A 42 19.45 6.58 7.44
N PHE A 43 19.18 7.84 7.15
CA PHE A 43 19.85 9.01 7.71
C PHE A 43 18.78 10.01 8.11
N HIS A 44 18.61 10.21 9.42
CA HIS A 44 17.56 11.06 9.95
C HIS A 44 17.84 12.54 9.64
N GLU A 45 19.11 12.92 9.68
CA GLU A 45 19.62 14.26 9.45
C GLU A 45 19.37 14.71 8.00
N ALA A 46 19.49 13.79 7.03
CA ALA A 46 19.19 14.09 5.63
C ALA A 46 17.70 14.41 5.39
N ALA A 47 16.79 13.88 6.23
CA ALA A 47 15.38 14.20 6.15
C ALA A 47 15.05 15.61 6.69
N GLN A 48 16.00 16.28 7.34
CA GLN A 48 15.87 17.66 7.82
C GLN A 48 16.20 18.69 6.73
N LEU A 49 16.97 18.30 5.70
CA LEU A 49 17.28 19.13 4.55
C LEU A 49 16.08 19.20 3.61
N LYS A 50 15.16 20.12 3.91
CA LYS A 50 13.94 20.33 3.13
C LYS A 50 13.98 21.62 2.31
N GLU A 51 14.77 22.58 2.72
CA GLU A 51 14.93 23.85 2.01
C GLU A 51 16.13 23.75 1.06
N VAL A 52 15.87 23.97 -0.23
CA VAL A 52 16.86 23.78 -1.30
C VAL A 52 16.76 24.95 -2.27
N ALA A 53 17.91 25.44 -2.72
CA ALA A 53 18.02 26.38 -3.84
C ALA A 53 18.80 25.72 -4.98
N VAL A 54 18.38 25.93 -6.23
CA VAL A 54 19.13 25.51 -7.40
C VAL A 54 19.83 26.73 -7.97
N LEU A 55 21.15 26.75 -7.87
CA LEU A 55 21.92 27.83 -8.44
C LEU A 55 21.93 27.73 -9.97
N PRO A 56 21.95 28.87 -10.69
CA PRO A 56 22.08 28.86 -12.13
C PRO A 56 23.34 28.12 -12.57
N PHE A 57 23.17 27.08 -13.39
CA PHE A 57 24.29 26.45 -14.07
C PHE A 57 24.89 27.44 -15.08
N GLU A 58 26.20 27.31 -15.33
CA GLU A 58 26.90 28.09 -16.34
C GLU A 58 26.65 27.54 -17.76
N GLY A 59 26.91 28.38 -18.77
CA GLY A 59 26.79 28.01 -20.19
C GLY A 59 25.46 28.42 -20.84
N GLU A 60 25.37 28.23 -22.16
CA GLU A 60 24.28 28.73 -23.02
C GLU A 60 22.88 28.34 -22.55
N ARG A 61 22.75 27.13 -21.99
CA ARG A 61 21.46 26.57 -21.51
C ARG A 61 21.39 26.38 -20.00
N GLY A 62 22.32 26.98 -19.25
CA GLY A 62 22.45 26.71 -17.82
C GLY A 62 21.21 27.10 -17.02
N ARG A 63 20.55 28.22 -17.35
CA ARG A 63 19.28 28.63 -16.72
C ARG A 63 18.13 27.66 -16.99
N GLU A 64 18.00 27.18 -18.22
CA GLU A 64 16.96 26.22 -18.61
C GLU A 64 17.14 24.91 -17.86
N PHE A 65 18.38 24.41 -17.80
CA PHE A 65 18.71 23.21 -17.06
C PHE A 65 18.47 23.37 -15.55
N SER A 66 18.75 24.55 -14.99
CA SER A 66 18.45 24.87 -13.58
C SER A 66 16.94 24.80 -13.32
N ALA A 67 16.14 25.40 -14.21
CA ALA A 67 14.69 25.38 -14.11
C ALA A 67 14.10 23.97 -14.25
N GLU A 68 14.70 23.11 -15.08
CA GLU A 68 14.32 21.69 -15.17
C GLU A 68 14.57 20.96 -13.83
N ILE A 69 15.70 21.20 -13.19
CA ILE A 69 16.02 20.62 -11.87
C ILE A 69 15.07 21.14 -10.79
N GLU A 70 14.81 22.46 -10.75
CA GLU A 70 13.81 23.03 -9.83
C GLU A 70 12.44 22.39 -10.05
N GLY A 71 12.02 22.20 -11.30
CA GLY A 71 10.76 21.54 -11.63
C GLY A 71 10.69 20.09 -11.12
N VAL A 72 11.78 19.33 -11.24
CA VAL A 72 11.86 17.96 -10.70
C VAL A 72 11.73 17.97 -9.18
N LEU A 73 12.46 18.85 -8.48
CA LEU A 73 12.41 18.97 -7.02
C LEU A 73 11.03 19.44 -6.53
N ALA A 74 10.41 20.38 -7.23
CA ALA A 74 9.07 20.88 -6.93
C ALA A 74 8.00 19.78 -7.03
N GLY A 75 8.20 18.80 -7.92
CA GLY A 75 7.28 17.68 -8.15
C GLY A 75 7.36 16.55 -7.11
N VAL A 76 8.36 16.56 -6.21
CA VAL A 76 8.52 15.50 -5.21
C VAL A 76 7.51 15.67 -4.07
N ASN A 77 6.55 14.75 -3.99
CA ASN A 77 5.53 14.72 -2.94
C ASN A 77 5.64 13.44 -2.10
N ILE A 78 5.38 13.55 -0.80
CA ILE A 78 5.15 12.41 0.10
C ILE A 78 3.74 12.52 0.66
N GLY A 79 2.85 11.64 0.22
CA GLY A 79 1.42 11.82 0.43
C GLY A 79 0.94 13.09 -0.27
N ASP A 80 0.17 13.91 0.44
CA ASP A 80 -0.40 15.17 -0.09
C ASP A 80 0.46 16.41 0.21
N LYS A 81 1.74 16.21 0.57
CA LYS A 81 2.65 17.29 0.95
C LYS A 81 3.89 17.32 0.07
N GLN A 82 4.25 18.51 -0.38
CA GLN A 82 5.52 18.77 -1.05
C GLN A 82 6.67 18.45 -0.11
N TYR A 83 7.66 17.70 -0.61
CA TYR A 83 8.77 17.23 0.21
C TYR A 83 9.86 18.30 0.38
N PHE A 84 10.21 19.00 -0.70
CA PHE A 84 11.17 20.10 -0.72
C PHE A 84 10.46 21.45 -0.77
N SER A 85 10.97 22.43 -0.02
CA SER A 85 10.67 23.85 -0.18
C SER A 85 11.77 24.46 -1.03
N LEU A 86 11.41 25.04 -2.17
CA LEU A 86 12.36 25.74 -3.02
C LEU A 86 12.53 27.17 -2.51
N ALA A 87 13.77 27.56 -2.20
CA ALA A 87 14.11 28.94 -1.92
C ALA A 87 14.36 29.69 -3.23
N ASP A 88 14.03 30.98 -3.27
CA ASP A 88 14.25 31.82 -4.45
C ASP A 88 15.75 31.87 -4.79
N SER A 89 16.06 31.61 -6.06
CA SER A 89 17.40 31.58 -6.65
C SER A 89 17.83 32.93 -7.26
#